data_AF-A0A7W0J5W5-F1
#
_entry.id   AF-A0A7W0J5W5-F1
#
_cell.length_a   1.000
_cell.length_b   1.000
_cell.length_c   1.000
_cell.angle_alpha   90.00
_cell.angle_beta   90.00
_cell.angle_gamma   90.00
#
_symmetry.space_group_name_H-M   'P 1'
#
loop_
_entity.id
_entity.type
_entity.pdbx_description
1 polymer ?
#
loop_
_entity_poly.entity_id
_entity_poly.type
_entity_poly.pdbx_seq_one_letter_code
_entity_poly.pdbx_strand_id
1 'polypeptide(L)' 'LCSPDGRHLAMMPHPERAFLKWQWAWMPGDLNDELKASPWIQMFQNAREWCDGAK' A
#
# COMPACT_ATOMS: atom_id res chain seq x y z
N LEU A 1 -3.42 -5.09 13.46
CA LEU A 1 -4.61 -4.88 14.33
C LEU A 1 -5.45 -3.79 13.70
N CYS A 2 -6.76 -3.98 13.58
CA CYS A 2 -7.65 -2.96 13.03
C CYS A 2 -8.80 -2.71 14.03
N SER A 3 -9.30 -1.48 14.11
CA SER A 3 -10.52 -1.18 14.87
C SER A 3 -11.74 -1.89 14.25
N PRO A 4 -12.80 -2.17 15.03
CA PRO A 4 -14.00 -2.84 14.51
C PRO A 4 -14.67 -2.11 13.33
N ASP A 5 -14.53 -0.78 13.26
CA ASP A 5 -15.06 0.06 12.19
C ASP A 5 -14.08 0.27 11.02
N GLY A 6 -12.89 -0.33 11.07
CA GLY A 6 -11.90 -0.27 10.00
C GLY A 6 -11.12 1.04 9.89
N ARG A 7 -11.37 2.04 10.73
CA ARG A 7 -10.82 3.40 10.57
C ARG A 7 -9.40 3.56 11.12
N HIS A 8 -8.95 2.65 11.98
CA HIS A 8 -7.61 2.67 12.54
C HIS A 8 -6.93 1.32 12.32
N LEU A 9 -5.89 1.31 11.48
CA LEU A 9 -5.04 0.16 11.24
C LEU A 9 -3.66 0.40 11.86
N ALA A 10 -3.25 -0.47 12.77
CA ALA A 10 -1.90 -0.51 13.33
C ALA A 10 -1.16 -1.75 12.82
N MET A 11 0.05 -1.55 12.31
CA MET A 11 0.92 -2.60 11.81
C MET A 11 2.40 -2.29 12.09
N MET A 12 3.20 -3.35 12.24
CA MET A 12 4.65 -3.26 12.46
C MET A 12 5.48 -3.08 11.18
N PRO A 13 5.08 -3.63 10.01
CA PRO A 13 5.74 -3.30 8.75
C PRO A 13 5.70 -1.79 8.45
N HIS A 14 6.66 -1.34 7.65
CA HIS A 14 6.81 0.06 7.22
C HIS A 14 6.44 0.22 5.73
N PRO A 15 5.15 0.21 5.37
CA PRO A 15 4.70 0.34 3.97
C PRO A 15 5.16 1.65 3.33
N GLU A 16 5.36 2.70 4.13
CA GLU A 16 5.85 4.00 3.71
C GLU A 16 7.31 3.99 3.26
N ARG A 17 8.06 2.92 3.58
CA ARG A 17 9.45 2.73 3.12
C ARG A 17 9.55 1.90 1.86
N ALA A 18 8.44 1.33 1.38
CA ALA A 18 8.44 0.36 0.29
C ALA A 18 7.28 0.58 -0.68
N PHE A 19 6.75 1.80 -0.81
CA PHE A 19 5.61 2.10 -1.69
C PHE A 19 6.02 2.37 -3.14
N LEU A 20 7.26 2.80 -3.37
CA LEU A 20 7.83 2.90 -4.73
C LEU A 20 8.49 1.59 -5.13
N LYS A 21 8.48 1.31 -6.43
CA LYS A 21 9.04 0.08 -7.00
C LYS A 21 10.53 -0.10 -6.65
N TRP A 22 11.34 0.95 -6.75
CA TRP A 22 12.78 0.90 -6.43
C TRP A 22 13.07 0.72 -4.93
N GLN A 23 12.12 1.05 -4.05
CA GLN A 23 12.26 0.85 -2.61
C GLN A 23 11.97 -0.60 -2.20
N TRP A 24 11.35 -1.39 -3.08
CA TRP A 24 11.01 -2.79 -2.82
C TRP A 24 12.12 -3.69 -3.36
N ALA A 25 13.12 -3.94 -2.50
CA ALA A 25 14.43 -4.50 -2.87
C ALA A 25 14.42 -5.84 -3.62
N TRP A 26 13.35 -6.62 -3.51
CA TRP A 26 13.17 -7.86 -4.25
C TRP A 26 11.68 -8.04 -4.60
N MET A 27 11.43 -8.42 -5.85
CA MET A 27 10.14 -8.91 -6.30
C MET A 27 10.35 -9.96 -7.41
N PRO A 28 9.40 -10.89 -7.59
CA PRO A 28 9.37 -11.78 -8.75
C PRO A 28 9.49 -11.02 -10.08
N GLY A 29 10.18 -11.60 -11.06
CA GLY A 29 10.49 -10.92 -12.33
C GLY A 29 9.25 -10.56 -13.15
N ASP A 30 8.26 -11.44 -13.19
CA ASP A 30 6.93 -11.21 -13.75
C ASP A 30 6.25 -9.98 -13.13
N LEU A 31 6.28 -9.85 -11.80
CA LEU A 31 5.74 -8.66 -11.12
C LEU A 31 6.55 -7.40 -11.41
N ASN A 32 7.86 -7.52 -11.60
CA ASN A 32 8.69 -6.39 -11.96
C ASN A 32 8.36 -5.86 -13.36
N ASP A 33 7.86 -6.68 -14.29
CA ASP A 33 7.49 -6.18 -15.62
C ASP A 33 6.07 -5.58 -15.61
N GLU A 34 5.16 -6.14 -14.82
CA GLU A 34 3.76 -5.73 -14.77
C GLU A 34 3.49 -4.51 -13.87
N LEU A 35 4.13 -4.45 -12.70
CA LEU A 35 3.80 -3.46 -11.69
C LEU A 35 4.52 -2.12 -11.92
N LYS A 36 3.76 -1.03 -11.87
CA LYS A 36 4.30 0.35 -11.95
C LYS A 36 4.84 0.85 -10.61
N ALA A 37 4.30 0.33 -9.50
CA ALA A 37 4.67 0.67 -8.13
C ALA A 37 4.56 -0.58 -7.25
N SER A 38 5.13 -0.52 -6.06
CA SER A 38 4.97 -1.59 -5.09
C SER A 38 3.51 -1.68 -4.62
N PRO A 39 2.99 -2.89 -4.32
CA PRO A 39 1.62 -3.07 -3.83
C PRO A 39 1.29 -2.24 -2.57
N TRP A 40 2.30 -1.89 -1.77
CA TRP A 40 2.12 -1.06 -0.57
C TRP A 40 1.53 0.32 -0.88
N ILE A 41 1.64 0.83 -2.11
CA ILE A 41 1.04 2.11 -2.50
C ILE A 41 -0.49 2.11 -2.39
N GLN A 42 -1.13 0.94 -2.55
CA GLN A 42 -2.59 0.80 -2.52
C GLN A 42 -3.17 1.21 -1.15
N MET A 43 -2.44 0.99 -0.05
CA MET A 43 -2.90 1.40 1.28
C MET A 43 -3.14 2.90 1.36
N PHE A 44 -2.27 3.69 0.74
CA PHE A 44 -2.36 5.16 0.74
C PHE A 44 -3.41 5.66 -0.26
N GLN A 45 -3.58 4.96 -1.39
CA GLN A 45 -4.64 5.25 -2.36
C GLN A 45 -6.03 5.01 -1.77
N ASN A 46 -6.24 3.88 -1.08
CA ASN A 46 -7.50 3.59 -0.39
C ASN A 46 -7.84 4.67 0.65
N ALA A 47 -6.84 5.11 1.43
CA ALA A 47 -7.03 6.17 2.42
C ALA A 47 -7.41 7.51 1.75
N ARG A 48 -6.80 7.82 0.60
CA ARG A 48 -7.12 9.02 -0.17
C ARG A 48 -8.53 8.96 -0.77
N GLU A 49 -8.89 7.85 -1.41
CA GLU A 49 -10.22 7.62 -1.99
C GLU A 49 -11.32 7.75 -0.94
N TRP A 50 -11.08 7.20 0.26
CA TRP A 50 -11.98 7.35 1.39
C TRP A 50 -12.19 8.82 1.80
N CYS A 51 -11.10 9.60 1.88
CA CYS A 51 -11.17 11.04 2.18
C CYS A 51 -11.91 11.82 1.08
N ASP A 52 -11.77 11.42 -0.18
CA ASP A 52 -12.46 12.04 -1.31
C ASP A 52 -13.95 11.64 -1.40
N GLY A 53 -14.41 10.74 -0.53
CA GLY A 53 -15.81 10.28 -0.50
C GLY A 53 -16.16 9.35 -1.65
N ALA A 54 -15.17 8.81 -2.35
CA ALA A 54 -15.37 7.75 -3.33
C ALA A 54 -15.88 6.50 -2.60
N LYS A 55 -17.03 5.97 -3.06
CA LYS A 55 -17.57 4.69 -2.62
C LYS A 55 -17.15 3.59 -3.56
#